data_AF-A0A4Y9RKA7-F1
#
_entry.id   AF-A0A4Y9RKA7-F1
#
_cell.length_a   1.000
_cell.length_b   1.000
_cell.length_c   1.000
_cell.angle_alpha   90.00
_cell.angle_beta   90.00
_cell.angle_gamma   90.00
#
_symmetry.space_group_name_H-M   'P 1'
#
loop_
_entity.id
_entity.type
_entity.pdbx_description
1 polymer ?
#
loop_
_entity_poly.entity_id
_entity_poly.type
_entity_poly.pdbx_seq_one_letter_code
_entity_poly.pdbx_strand_id
1 'polypeptide(L)'
;MMSLPVVAHAATPAQQAEWCKRLTPRLPTVSAANCQKVGLTASGAQSLKGFPLLVRDFPAAGKKDPVRILLLGGIHGDELTASAVVFQWMQWMQSAPASQFQWRVVPVANPDGLLAAKPQRVNA
;
A
#
# COMPACT_ATOMS: atom_id res chain seq x y z
N MET A 1 8.33 -4.38 28.29
CA MET A 1 8.92 -4.18 26.94
C MET A 1 8.10 -3.11 26.23
N MET A 2 8.59 -1.87 26.21
CA MET A 2 7.92 -0.78 25.47
C MET A 2 8.23 -0.96 23.99
N SER A 3 7.22 -1.31 23.18
CA SER A 3 7.36 -1.29 21.72
C SER A 3 7.67 0.13 21.27
N LEU A 4 8.85 0.33 20.68
CA LEU A 4 9.19 1.56 19.98
C LEU A 4 8.16 1.79 18.85
N PRO A 5 7.68 3.02 18.65
CA PRO A 5 6.81 3.30 17.52
C PRO A 5 7.61 3.07 16.25
N VAL A 6 7.15 2.16 15.40
CA VAL A 6 7.71 1.99 14.06
C VAL A 6 7.30 3.23 13.26
N VAL A 7 8.19 4.23 13.24
CA VAL A 7 7.99 5.43 12.43
C VAL A 7 8.23 5.03 10.97
N ALA A 8 7.15 5.01 10.19
CA ALA A 8 7.23 4.83 8.74
C ALA A 8 8.12 5.95 8.18
N HIS A 9 9.30 5.57 7.66
CA HIS A 9 10.19 6.53 7.04
C HIS A 9 9.68 6.88 5.65
N ALA A 10 9.73 8.17 5.30
CA ALA A 10 9.39 8.61 3.95
C ALA A 10 10.32 7.90 2.94
N ALA A 11 9.71 7.27 1.93
CA ALA A 11 10.47 6.60 0.88
C ALA A 11 11.13 7.63 -0.04
N THR A 12 12.36 7.36 -0.45
CA THR A 12 13.00 8.15 -1.51
C THR A 12 12.32 7.88 -2.87
N PRO A 13 12.39 8.82 -3.84
CA PRO A 13 11.85 8.58 -5.18
C PRO A 13 12.42 7.32 -5.85
N ALA A 14 13.70 7.01 -5.61
CA ALA A 14 14.34 5.81 -6.13
C ALA A 14 13.72 4.53 -5.56
N GLN A 15 13.42 4.50 -4.25
CA GLN A 15 12.76 3.37 -3.60
C GLN A 15 11.33 3.18 -4.13
N GLN A 16 10.56 4.26 -4.26
CA GLN A 16 9.21 4.17 -4.84
C GLN A 16 9.24 3.67 -6.28
N ALA A 17 10.20 4.15 -7.09
CA ALA A 17 10.36 3.70 -8.46
C ALA A 17 10.68 2.19 -8.53
N GLU A 18 11.54 1.67 -7.65
CA GLU A 18 11.88 0.24 -7.57
C GLU A 18 10.67 -0.61 -7.18
N TRP A 19 9.92 -0.22 -6.14
CA TRP A 19 8.70 -0.92 -5.73
C TRP A 19 7.65 -0.94 -6.82
N CYS A 20 7.37 0.23 -7.42
CA CYS A 20 6.38 0.33 -8.49
C CYS A 20 6.79 -0.47 -9.73
N LYS A 21 8.07 -0.48 -10.08
CA LYS A 21 8.60 -1.31 -11.18
C LYS A 21 8.31 -2.80 -10.98
N ARG A 22 8.29 -3.28 -9.73
CA ARG A 22 7.96 -4.67 -9.40
C ARG A 22 6.47 -4.95 -9.35
N LEU A 23 5.66 -4.01 -8.85
CA LEU A 23 4.22 -4.19 -8.65
C LEU A 23 3.41 -4.02 -9.94
N THR A 24 3.67 -2.97 -10.73
CA THR A 24 2.79 -2.63 -11.86
C THR A 24 2.72 -3.66 -12.99
N PRO A 25 3.75 -4.48 -13.27
CA PRO A 25 3.61 -5.60 -14.22
C PRO A 25 2.55 -6.63 -13.81
N ARG A 26 2.22 -6.72 -12.51
CA ARG A 26 1.15 -7.59 -11.98
C ARG A 26 -0.21 -6.92 -11.93
N LEU A 27 -0.25 -5.59 -12.07
CA LEU A 27 -1.45 -4.77 -11.88
C LEU A 27 -1.66 -3.90 -13.14
N PRO A 28 -2.14 -4.48 -14.26
CA PRO A 28 -2.11 -3.82 -15.57
C PRO A 28 -2.93 -2.53 -15.66
N THR A 29 -3.89 -2.32 -14.75
CA THR A 29 -4.69 -1.07 -14.67
C THR A 29 -4.03 0.02 -13.82
N VAL A 30 -2.86 -0.24 -13.24
CA VAL A 30 -2.09 0.69 -12.42
C VAL A 30 -0.80 1.06 -13.15
N SER A 31 -0.72 2.29 -13.66
CA SER A 31 0.51 2.79 -14.29
C SER A 31 1.62 3.01 -13.26
N ALA A 32 2.89 2.93 -13.69
CA ALA A 32 4.04 3.24 -12.82
C ALA A 32 3.95 4.66 -12.24
N ALA A 33 3.49 5.63 -13.04
CA ALA A 33 3.29 7.00 -12.60
C ALA A 33 2.22 7.10 -11.50
N ASN A 34 1.07 6.40 -11.65
CA ASN A 34 0.02 6.39 -10.63
C ASN A 34 0.49 5.68 -9.35
N CYS A 35 1.23 4.59 -9.47
CA CYS A 35 1.83 3.89 -8.34
C CYS A 35 2.81 4.77 -7.55
N GLN A 36 3.66 5.56 -8.22
CA GLN A 36 4.57 6.47 -7.54
C GLN A 36 3.82 7.65 -6.91
N LYS A 37 2.84 8.22 -7.63
CA LYS A 37 2.05 9.37 -7.18
C LYS A 37 1.30 9.13 -5.88
N VAL A 38 0.85 7.90 -5.60
CA VAL A 38 0.16 7.59 -4.34
C VAL A 38 1.08 7.68 -3.11
N GLY A 39 2.39 7.73 -3.30
CA GLY A 39 3.34 8.07 -2.25
C GLY A 39 3.53 6.98 -1.20
N LEU A 40 3.60 5.71 -1.62
CA LEU A 40 3.81 4.58 -0.72
C LEU A 40 5.09 4.73 0.10
N THR A 41 5.04 4.30 1.36
CA THR A 41 6.19 4.23 2.28
C THR A 41 6.35 2.82 2.81
N ALA A 42 7.55 2.47 3.27
CA ALA A 42 7.77 1.22 3.96
C ALA A 42 7.17 1.31 5.37
N SER A 43 6.41 0.29 5.77
CA SER A 43 5.84 0.19 7.12
C SER A 43 6.88 -0.12 8.21
N GLY A 44 8.11 -0.48 7.84
CA GLY A 44 9.14 -1.02 8.73
C GLY A 44 9.11 -2.54 8.86
N ALA A 45 8.05 -3.21 8.37
CA ALA A 45 7.98 -4.66 8.22
C ALA A 45 8.31 -5.10 6.78
N GLN A 46 8.70 -6.37 6.64
CA GLN A 46 8.98 -7.00 5.35
C GLN A 46 8.27 -8.36 5.27
N SER A 47 8.02 -8.81 4.05
CA SER A 47 7.55 -10.16 3.76
C SER A 47 8.65 -11.20 4.00
N LEU A 48 8.31 -12.49 3.87
CA LEU A 48 9.26 -13.58 4.06
C LEU A 48 10.42 -13.50 3.05
N LYS A 49 10.14 -13.07 1.82
CA LYS A 49 11.16 -12.89 0.76
C LYS A 49 11.77 -11.49 0.73
N GLY A 50 11.57 -10.69 1.77
CA GLY A 50 12.22 -9.39 1.93
C GLY A 50 11.63 -8.26 1.10
N PHE A 51 10.42 -8.41 0.54
CA PHE A 51 9.72 -7.25 -0.03
C PHE A 51 9.15 -6.40 1.11
N PRO A 52 9.36 -5.08 1.15
CA PRO A 52 8.81 -4.24 2.20
C PRO A 52 7.29 -4.26 2.17
N LEU A 53 6.64 -4.38 3.34
CA LEU A 53 5.21 -4.16 3.44
C LEU A 53 4.96 -2.66 3.29
N LEU A 54 4.31 -2.28 2.19
CA LEU A 54 4.08 -0.90 1.82
C LEU A 54 2.77 -0.38 2.40
N VAL A 55 2.80 0.87 2.86
CA VAL A 55 1.65 1.57 3.42
C VAL A 55 1.49 2.96 2.82
N ARG A 56 0.27 3.48 2.89
CA ARG A 56 0.01 4.92 2.73
C ARG A 56 -0.96 5.39 3.80
N ASP A 57 -0.57 6.43 4.52
CA ASP A 57 -1.44 7.11 5.48
C ASP A 57 -2.01 8.39 4.85
N PHE A 58 -3.32 8.60 5.00
CA PHE A 58 -4.00 9.85 4.64
C PHE A 58 -4.63 10.45 5.91
N PRO A 59 -4.18 11.64 6.36
CA PRO A 59 -4.69 12.24 7.57
C PRO A 59 -6.09 12.81 7.39
N ALA A 60 -6.91 12.76 8.44
CA ALA A 60 -8.18 13.47 8.45
C ALA A 60 -7.95 14.99 8.56
N ALA A 61 -8.73 15.78 7.82
CA ALA A 61 -8.65 17.24 7.86
C ALA A 61 -9.37 17.80 9.10
N GLY A 62 -8.64 18.53 9.95
CA GLY A 62 -9.21 19.42 10.97
C GLY A 62 -10.01 18.77 12.10
N LYS A 63 -9.93 17.45 12.29
CA LYS A 63 -10.63 16.72 13.36
C LYS A 63 -9.66 16.28 14.44
N LYS A 64 -10.01 16.55 15.71
CA LYS A 64 -9.25 16.11 16.89
C LYS A 64 -9.24 14.58 17.03
N ASP A 65 -10.40 13.95 16.82
CA ASP A 65 -10.60 12.51 16.97
C ASP A 65 -11.35 11.92 15.75
N PRO A 66 -10.67 11.75 14.60
CA PRO A 66 -11.30 11.23 13.40
C PRO A 66 -11.58 9.73 13.50
N VAL A 67 -12.63 9.27 12.80
CA VAL A 67 -12.84 7.84 12.55
C VAL A 67 -11.66 7.30 11.73
N ARG A 68 -11.13 6.15 12.17
CA ARG A 68 -9.95 5.51 11.57
C ARG A 68 -10.38 4.34 10.70
N ILE A 69 -9.84 4.28 9.49
CA ILE A 69 -10.13 3.22 8.53
C ILE A 69 -8.83 2.54 8.10
N LEU A 70 -8.80 1.21 8.17
CA LEU A 70 -7.75 0.37 7.58
C LEU A 70 -8.30 -0.26 6.30
N LEU A 71 -7.68 0.06 5.16
CA LEU A 71 -8.00 -0.54 3.88
C LEU A 71 -6.88 -1.49 3.46
N LEU A 72 -7.23 -2.74 3.20
CA LEU A 72 -6.29 -3.79 2.80
C LEU A 72 -6.67 -4.33 1.41
N GLY A 73 -5.67 -4.54 0.57
CA GLY A 73 -5.78 -5.26 -0.69
C GLY A 73 -4.76 -6.39 -0.78
N GLY A 74 -5.04 -7.39 -1.63
CA GLY A 74 -4.08 -8.44 -1.94
C GLY A 74 -3.63 -9.25 -0.73
N ILE A 75 -4.55 -9.58 0.19
CA ILE A 75 -4.28 -10.55 1.27
C ILE A 75 -3.98 -11.91 0.65
N HIS A 76 -4.75 -12.28 -0.36
CA HIS A 76 -4.38 -13.33 -1.28
C HIS A 76 -3.62 -12.71 -2.47
N GLY A 77 -2.42 -13.21 -2.75
CA GLY A 77 -1.55 -12.64 -3.79
C GLY A 77 -2.06 -12.85 -5.22
N ASP A 78 -2.97 -13.80 -5.42
CA ASP A 78 -3.65 -14.06 -6.69
C ASP A 78 -4.90 -13.19 -6.93
N GLU A 79 -5.34 -12.40 -5.93
CA GLU A 79 -6.43 -11.42 -6.06
C GLU A 79 -5.93 -10.06 -6.59
N LEU A 80 -5.37 -10.07 -7.82
CA LEU A 80 -4.74 -8.89 -8.44
C LEU A 80 -5.71 -7.69 -8.57
N THR A 81 -6.97 -7.94 -8.91
CA THR A 81 -7.99 -6.89 -9.05
C THR A 81 -8.26 -6.18 -7.72
N ALA A 82 -8.26 -6.91 -6.59
CA ALA A 82 -8.46 -6.30 -5.28
C ALA A 82 -7.34 -5.29 -4.97
N SER A 83 -6.09 -5.66 -5.26
CA SER A 83 -4.94 -4.77 -5.13
C SER A 83 -5.06 -3.55 -6.05
N ALA A 84 -5.43 -3.76 -7.31
CA ALA A 84 -5.58 -2.68 -8.29
C ALA A 84 -6.66 -1.65 -7.91
N VAL A 85 -7.81 -2.11 -7.39
CA VAL A 85 -8.88 -1.23 -6.91
C VAL A 85 -8.39 -0.38 -5.72
N VAL A 86 -7.56 -0.92 -4.83
CA VAL A 86 -6.98 -0.14 -3.74
C VAL A 86 -6.09 1.00 -4.26
N PHE A 87 -5.30 0.78 -5.32
CA PHE A 87 -4.55 1.85 -5.98
C PHE A 87 -5.45 2.93 -6.59
N GLN A 88 -6.63 2.57 -7.10
CA GLN A 88 -7.61 3.54 -7.59
C GLN A 88 -8.24 4.32 -6.44
N TRP A 89 -8.57 3.67 -5.33
CA TRP A 89 -9.08 4.35 -4.13
C TRP A 89 -8.06 5.33 -3.55
N MET A 90 -6.78 4.99 -3.51
CA MET A 90 -5.75 5.94 -3.07
C MET A 90 -5.65 7.20 -3.95
N GLN A 91 -6.02 7.12 -5.24
CA GLN A 91 -6.15 8.31 -6.08
C GLN A 91 -7.36 9.16 -5.67
N TRP A 92 -8.50 8.51 -5.40
CA TRP A 92 -9.71 9.17 -4.91
C TRP A 92 -9.55 9.77 -3.49
N MET A 93 -8.69 9.21 -2.64
CA MET A 93 -8.46 9.68 -1.27
C MET A 93 -7.87 11.10 -1.16
N GLN A 94 -7.46 11.68 -2.30
CA GLN A 94 -7.08 13.09 -2.39
C GLN A 94 -8.29 14.05 -2.46
N SER A 95 -9.51 13.52 -2.54
CA SER A 95 -10.75 14.30 -2.60
C SER A 95 -11.28 14.74 -1.24
N ALA A 96 -12.10 15.80 -1.23
CA ALA A 96 -12.70 16.34 0.00
C ALA A 96 -13.59 15.34 0.78
N PRO A 97 -14.37 14.44 0.16
CA PRO A 97 -15.12 13.43 0.92
C PRO A 97 -14.21 12.47 1.72
N ALA A 98 -13.07 12.09 1.15
CA ALA A 98 -12.16 11.15 1.80
C ALA A 98 -11.42 11.77 3.00
N SER A 99 -11.20 13.09 3.00
CA SER A 99 -10.46 13.78 4.07
C SER A 99 -11.20 13.82 5.42
N GLN A 100 -12.44 13.33 5.50
CA GLN A 100 -13.19 13.24 6.74
C GLN A 100 -12.71 12.13 7.69
N PHE A 101 -11.91 11.18 7.19
CA PHE A 101 -11.44 10.00 7.89
C PHE A 101 -9.90 9.94 7.93
N GLN A 102 -9.38 9.25 8.94
CA GLN A 102 -7.97 8.90 9.04
C GLN A 102 -7.77 7.54 8.36
N TRP A 103 -7.09 7.50 7.22
CA TRP A 103 -6.86 6.26 6.49
C TRP A 103 -5.46 5.73 6.73
N ARG A 104 -5.37 4.41 6.87
CA ARG A 104 -4.16 3.63 6.60
C ARG A 104 -4.47 2.62 5.52
N VAL A 105 -3.67 2.59 4.48
CA VAL A 105 -3.87 1.72 3.32
C VAL A 105 -2.67 0.78 3.16
N VAL A 106 -2.94 -0.50 2.98
CA VAL A 106 -1.95 -1.52 2.56
C VAL A 106 -2.46 -2.09 1.23
N PRO A 107 -1.91 -1.66 0.09
CA PRO A 107 -2.44 -2.07 -1.21
C PRO A 107 -2.17 -3.53 -1.56
N VAL A 108 -1.11 -4.11 -0.99
CA VAL A 108 -0.68 -5.50 -1.21
C VAL A 108 -0.19 -6.07 0.12
N ALA A 109 -1.03 -6.83 0.80
CA ALA A 109 -0.70 -7.44 2.09
C ALA A 109 0.17 -8.71 1.96
N ASN A 110 0.03 -9.44 0.84
CA ASN A 110 0.85 -10.61 0.50
C ASN A 110 1.69 -10.35 -0.77
N PRO A 111 2.77 -9.55 -0.66
CA PRO A 111 3.60 -9.22 -1.82
C PRO A 111 4.35 -10.44 -2.36
N ASP A 112 4.68 -11.43 -1.53
CA ASP A 112 5.38 -12.64 -1.99
C ASP A 112 4.48 -13.49 -2.90
N GLY A 113 3.21 -13.64 -2.51
CA GLY A 113 2.19 -14.31 -3.32
C GLY A 113 1.90 -13.55 -4.61
N LEU A 114 1.83 -12.21 -4.59
CA LEU A 114 1.59 -11.40 -5.78
C LEU A 114 2.78 -11.41 -6.75
N LEU A 115 4.01 -11.39 -6.22
CA LEU A 115 5.23 -11.31 -7.03
C LEU A 115 5.75 -12.67 -7.52
N ALA A 116 5.25 -13.78 -6.99
CA ALA A 116 5.58 -15.14 -7.42
C ALA A 116 5.30 -15.34 -8.92
N ALA A 117 6.10 -16.21 -9.59
CA ALA A 117 5.97 -16.46 -11.04
C ALA A 117 4.51 -16.72 -11.45
N LYS A 118 3.85 -17.64 -10.75
CA LYS A 118 2.39 -17.77 -10.70
C LYS A 118 1.89 -17.16 -9.38
N PRO A 119 0.99 -16.16 -9.40
CA PRO A 119 0.43 -15.59 -8.18
C PRO A 119 -0.17 -16.65 -7.25
N GLN A 120 0.01 -16.50 -5.94
CA GLN A 120 -0.40 -17.48 -4.93
C GLN A 120 -1.40 -16.89 -3.93
N ARG A 121 -2.38 -17.71 -3.54
CA ARG A 121 -3.38 -17.35 -2.54
C ARG A 121 -2.80 -17.18 -1.14
N VAL A 122 -1.93 -18.11 -0.73
CA VAL A 122 -1.32 -18.12 0.60
C VAL A 122 -0.01 -17.32 0.62
N ASN A 123 0.50 -17.03 1.81
CA ASN A 123 1.85 -16.48 1.98
C ASN A 123 2.85 -17.43 1.30
N ALA A 124 3.75 -16.85 0.50
CA ALA A 124 4.64 -17.60 -0.39
C ALA A 124 6.11 -17.39 -0.09
#